data_AF-C1E114-F1
#
_entry.id   AF-C1E114-F1
#
_cell.length_a   1.000
_cell.length_b   1.000
_cell.length_c   1.000
_cell.angle_alpha   90.00
_cell.angle_beta   90.00
_cell.angle_gamma   90.00
#
_symmetry.space_group_name_H-M   'P 1'
#
loop_
_entity.id
_entity.type
_entity.pdbx_description
1 polymer ?
#
loop_
_entity_poly.entity_id
_entity_poly.type
_entity_poly.pdbx_seq_one_letter_code
_entity_poly.pdbx_strand_id
1 'polypeptide(L)'
;MATKTTIWRPNVRVSLDEYGEVEDTESGGEEVAKQGTKRKRAPPTKGPCEHGVKPRSRCKVCSACPHGKWRKQCKECGGASICEHGRIRSVCKECGGASICEHGRQRSQCKECGGSEICEHGRHRSKCKECGGSQICEHGRQRHRCKECGGSSICEHGRHRPQCKECGGASICEHGRHRYSCKECGGASICEHGRHRSKCKECGGSQICEHGRQRSRCKECGGGSICEHGRERSLCKECGGSQICEHGRRRSRCKECGGGSICEHGRIRSQCKECGGASICEHGRQRSQCKECGGSQICEHGRRRSQCKECGGGSICEHGRIRSQCKDCRCERL
;
A
#
# COMPACT_ATOMS: atom_id res chain seq x y z
N MET A 1 -55.10 -19.14 59.64
CA MET A 1 -53.71 -18.65 59.56
C MET A 1 -52.78 -19.82 59.80
N ALA A 2 -52.01 -20.25 58.80
CA ALA A 2 -50.77 -21.01 58.94
C ALA A 2 -50.09 -21.09 57.56
N THR A 3 -48.91 -20.50 57.47
CA THR A 3 -48.03 -20.45 56.31
C THR A 3 -47.34 -21.81 56.12
N LYS A 4 -47.21 -22.29 54.87
CA LYS A 4 -46.23 -23.33 54.52
C LYS A 4 -45.43 -22.88 53.30
N THR A 5 -44.15 -22.65 53.55
CA THR A 5 -43.09 -22.34 52.60
C THR A 5 -42.64 -23.64 51.92
N THR A 6 -42.52 -23.64 50.59
CA THR A 6 -41.94 -24.78 49.85
C THR A 6 -40.55 -24.42 49.36
N ILE A 7 -39.57 -25.13 49.91
CA ILE A 7 -38.16 -25.18 49.53
C ILE A 7 -38.04 -26.05 48.27
N TRP A 8 -37.33 -25.57 47.25
CA TRP A 8 -37.12 -26.28 45.99
C TRP A 8 -35.84 -27.12 46.05
N ARG A 9 -35.96 -28.45 45.90
CA ARG A 9 -34.83 -29.38 45.67
C ARG A 9 -34.99 -30.01 44.28
N PRO A 10 -33.96 -30.04 43.41
CA PRO A 10 -34.04 -30.68 42.11
C PRO A 10 -33.67 -32.17 42.18
N ASN A 11 -34.33 -33.00 41.37
CA ASN A 11 -34.09 -34.42 41.10
C ASN A 11 -34.51 -35.47 42.16
N VAL A 12 -35.82 -35.59 42.42
CA VAL A 12 -36.45 -36.90 42.67
C VAL A 12 -37.86 -36.86 42.08
N ARG A 13 -38.18 -37.74 41.13
CA ARG A 13 -39.58 -38.10 40.82
C ARG A 13 -39.80 -39.46 41.45
N VAL A 14 -40.49 -39.50 42.58
CA VAL A 14 -41.04 -40.74 43.14
C VAL A 14 -42.45 -40.88 42.56
N SER A 15 -42.70 -41.94 41.81
CA SER A 15 -44.05 -42.44 41.56
C SER A 15 -44.39 -43.38 42.71
N LEU A 16 -45.51 -43.15 43.39
CA LEU A 16 -46.05 -44.04 44.42
C LEU A 16 -47.32 -44.69 43.86
N ASP A 17 -47.31 -46.01 43.83
CA ASP A 17 -48.45 -46.86 43.51
C ASP A 17 -48.95 -47.47 44.84
N GLU A 18 -50.24 -47.74 44.95
CA GLU A 18 -50.98 -47.98 46.22
C GLU A 18 -50.62 -49.27 47.00
N TYR A 19 -49.61 -50.04 46.62
CA TYR A 19 -49.10 -51.15 47.42
C TYR A 19 -47.57 -51.13 47.39
N GLY A 20 -46.97 -50.79 48.54
CA GLY A 20 -45.54 -50.55 48.66
C GLY A 20 -44.70 -51.82 48.57
N GLU A 21 -43.90 -51.92 47.50
CA GLU A 21 -42.65 -52.69 47.44
C GLU A 21 -41.61 -51.88 46.67
N VAL A 22 -40.36 -51.90 47.17
CA VAL A 22 -39.20 -51.22 46.60
C VAL A 22 -38.40 -52.23 45.79
N GLU A 23 -38.31 -52.06 44.46
CA GLU A 23 -37.29 -52.74 43.65
C GLU A 23 -36.15 -51.77 43.32
N ASP A 24 -35.00 -52.00 43.97
CA ASP A 24 -33.72 -51.39 43.64
C ASP A 24 -33.12 -52.13 42.43
N THR A 25 -33.30 -51.61 41.22
CA THR A 25 -32.48 -52.04 40.08
C THR A 25 -31.30 -51.08 39.92
N GLU A 26 -30.17 -51.42 40.53
CA GLU A 26 -28.86 -50.91 40.13
C GLU A 26 -28.54 -51.44 38.72
N SER A 27 -28.35 -50.55 37.76
CA SER A 27 -27.74 -50.89 36.47
C SER A 27 -26.74 -49.81 36.12
N GLY A 28 -25.47 -50.20 36.23
CA GLY A 28 -24.31 -49.36 36.04
C GLY A 28 -24.01 -49.04 34.58
N GLY A 29 -23.23 -47.97 34.43
CA GLY A 29 -22.25 -47.79 33.36
C GLY A 29 -22.77 -47.36 32.00
N GLU A 30 -22.79 -46.04 31.76
CA GLU A 30 -22.21 -45.48 30.54
C GLU A 30 -21.94 -43.98 30.72
N GLU A 31 -20.67 -43.59 30.57
CA GLU A 31 -20.24 -42.19 30.58
C GLU A 31 -20.70 -41.49 29.30
N VAL A 32 -21.95 -41.03 29.29
CA VAL A 32 -22.47 -40.21 28.19
C VAL A 32 -21.91 -38.81 28.32
N ALA A 33 -20.99 -38.47 27.41
CA ALA A 33 -20.47 -37.12 27.20
C ALA A 33 -21.63 -36.11 27.16
N LYS A 34 -21.69 -35.23 28.17
CA LYS A 34 -22.73 -34.20 28.31
C LYS A 34 -22.68 -33.26 27.10
N GLN A 35 -23.47 -33.54 26.07
CA GLN A 35 -23.76 -32.59 25.00
C GLN A 35 -24.34 -31.33 25.65
N GLY A 36 -23.61 -30.22 25.54
CA GLY A 36 -24.02 -28.93 26.08
C GLY A 36 -25.44 -28.61 25.65
N THR A 37 -26.30 -28.31 26.63
CA THR A 37 -27.69 -27.89 26.39
C THR A 37 -27.69 -26.70 25.43
N LYS A 38 -28.14 -26.93 24.18
CA LYS A 38 -28.37 -25.85 23.21
C LYS A 38 -29.41 -24.91 23.81
N ARG A 39 -28.95 -23.80 24.40
CA ARG A 39 -29.84 -22.70 24.81
C ARG A 39 -30.68 -22.30 23.59
N LYS A 40 -31.99 -22.48 23.66
CA LYS A 40 -32.92 -22.04 22.61
C LYS A 40 -32.72 -20.54 22.42
N ARG A 41 -32.18 -20.14 21.26
CA ARG A 41 -31.93 -18.73 20.94
C ARG A 41 -33.28 -18.04 20.80
N ALA A 42 -33.53 -17.02 21.60
CA ALA A 42 -34.74 -16.20 21.47
C ALA A 42 -34.91 -15.70 20.02
N PRO A 43 -36.15 -15.55 19.54
CA PRO A 43 -36.42 -15.07 18.18
C PRO A 43 -35.65 -13.76 17.92
N PRO A 44 -34.94 -13.63 16.79
CA PRO A 44 -34.24 -12.39 16.50
C PRO A 44 -35.27 -11.28 16.34
N THR A 45 -35.28 -10.31 17.24
CA THR A 45 -36.12 -9.11 17.10
C THR A 45 -35.64 -8.35 15.86
N LYS A 46 -36.31 -8.55 14.71
CA LYS A 46 -35.98 -7.93 13.42
C LYS A 46 -36.49 -6.48 13.31
N GLY A 47 -36.54 -5.75 14.43
CA GLY A 47 -36.92 -4.33 14.48
C GLY A 47 -35.69 -3.40 14.56
N PRO A 48 -35.80 -2.13 14.12
CA PRO A 48 -34.83 -1.10 14.52
C PRO A 48 -34.80 -1.01 16.04
N CYS A 49 -33.63 -0.74 16.63
CA CYS A 49 -33.59 -0.43 18.06
C CYS A 49 -34.21 0.95 18.32
N GLU A 50 -34.42 1.27 19.60
CA GLU A 50 -34.90 2.60 20.06
C GLU A 50 -33.99 3.77 19.61
N HIS A 51 -32.77 3.46 19.14
CA HIS A 51 -31.82 4.42 18.58
C HIS A 51 -31.87 4.48 17.04
N GLY A 52 -32.91 3.94 16.40
CA GLY A 52 -33.14 3.98 14.96
C GLY A 52 -32.25 3.04 14.10
N VAL A 53 -31.37 2.23 14.70
CA VAL A 53 -30.42 1.40 13.95
C VAL A 53 -30.96 -0.01 13.72
N LYS A 54 -31.01 -0.44 12.46
CA LYS A 54 -31.36 -1.81 12.03
C LYS A 54 -30.20 -2.44 11.25
N PRO A 55 -29.71 -3.64 11.63
CA PRO A 55 -30.09 -4.44 12.81
C PRO A 55 -29.55 -3.86 14.13
N ARG A 56 -30.23 -4.13 15.26
CA ARG A 56 -29.83 -3.72 16.62
C ARG A 56 -28.36 -4.05 16.96
N SER A 57 -27.82 -5.12 16.38
CA SER A 57 -26.41 -5.53 16.52
C SER A 57 -25.40 -4.54 15.93
N ARG A 58 -25.84 -3.55 15.15
CA ARG A 58 -25.02 -2.45 14.62
C ARG A 58 -25.14 -1.17 15.45
N CYS A 59 -26.09 -1.10 16.37
CA CYS A 59 -26.25 0.06 17.24
C CYS A 59 -25.06 0.12 18.22
N LYS A 60 -24.30 1.23 18.17
CA LYS A 60 -23.16 1.45 19.07
C LYS A 60 -23.59 1.45 20.53
N VAL A 61 -24.77 1.99 20.85
CA VAL A 61 -25.29 2.04 22.22
C VAL A 61 -25.77 0.65 22.66
N CYS A 62 -26.67 0.00 21.90
CA CYS A 62 -27.21 -1.30 22.30
C CYS A 62 -26.18 -2.44 22.30
N SER A 63 -25.14 -2.35 21.45
CA SER A 63 -24.11 -3.38 21.31
C SER A 63 -22.83 -3.06 22.07
N ALA A 64 -22.74 -1.90 22.74
CA ALA A 64 -21.61 -1.57 23.61
C ALA A 64 -21.65 -2.35 24.93
N CYS A 65 -20.46 -2.62 25.45
CA CYS A 65 -20.22 -3.03 26.82
C CYS A 65 -19.92 -1.79 27.69
N PRO A 66 -19.97 -1.91 29.03
CA PRO A 66 -19.56 -0.84 29.94
C PRO A 66 -18.12 -0.35 29.72
N HIS A 67 -17.26 -1.16 29.09
CA HIS A 67 -15.87 -0.81 28.75
C HIS A 67 -15.72 -0.06 27.41
N GLY A 68 -16.81 0.51 26.86
CA GLY A 68 -16.79 1.33 25.64
C GLY A 68 -16.51 0.60 24.33
N LYS A 69 -16.43 -0.74 24.35
CA LYS A 69 -16.23 -1.60 23.17
C LYS A 69 -17.52 -2.30 22.79
N TRP A 70 -17.60 -2.85 21.57
CA TRP A 70 -18.73 -3.72 21.24
C TRP A 70 -18.62 -5.00 22.07
N ARG A 71 -19.72 -5.49 22.66
CA ARG A 71 -19.73 -6.68 23.54
C ARG A 71 -19.02 -7.89 22.93
N LYS A 72 -19.22 -8.12 21.63
CA LYS A 72 -18.56 -9.21 20.88
C LYS A 72 -17.04 -9.03 20.72
N GLN A 73 -16.54 -7.80 20.87
CA GLN A 73 -15.14 -7.37 20.72
C GLN A 73 -14.56 -6.84 22.06
N CYS A 74 -15.12 -7.21 23.20
CA CYS A 74 -14.57 -6.82 24.49
C CYS A 74 -13.91 -8.02 25.16
N LYS A 75 -12.60 -7.92 25.45
CA LYS A 75 -11.85 -8.95 26.16
C LYS A 75 -12.41 -9.16 27.58
N GLU A 76 -12.65 -8.08 28.32
CA GLU A 76 -13.16 -8.10 29.70
C GLU A 76 -14.57 -8.67 29.81
N CYS A 77 -15.37 -8.59 28.74
CA CYS A 77 -16.69 -9.22 28.69
C CYS A 77 -16.69 -10.63 28.07
N GLY A 78 -15.52 -11.21 27.77
CA GLY A 78 -15.43 -12.53 27.12
C GLY A 78 -16.04 -12.56 25.72
N GLY A 79 -15.96 -11.45 24.97
CA GLY A 79 -16.61 -11.31 23.68
C GLY A 79 -16.25 -12.42 22.69
N ALA A 80 -17.26 -12.97 22.00
CA ALA A 80 -17.10 -14.13 21.11
C ALA A 80 -16.09 -13.94 19.96
N SER A 81 -15.79 -12.70 19.57
CA SER A 81 -14.83 -12.40 18.49
C SER A 81 -13.41 -12.18 18.98
N ILE A 82 -13.15 -12.03 20.28
CA ILE A 82 -11.83 -11.74 20.85
C ILE A 82 -11.41 -12.83 21.85
N CYS A 83 -10.16 -13.27 21.77
CA CYS A 83 -9.60 -14.23 22.72
C CYS A 83 -9.11 -13.53 24.00
N GLU A 84 -8.70 -14.31 24.99
CA GLU A 84 -8.04 -13.82 26.20
C GLU A 84 -6.75 -13.02 25.91
N HIS A 85 -6.08 -13.27 24.79
CA HIS A 85 -4.92 -12.49 24.33
C HIS A 85 -5.29 -11.12 23.74
N GLY A 86 -6.58 -10.73 23.72
CA GLY A 86 -7.03 -9.45 23.16
C GLY A 86 -7.00 -9.38 21.63
N ARG A 87 -6.66 -10.49 20.96
CA ARG A 87 -6.65 -10.62 19.49
C ARG A 87 -7.98 -11.18 18.99
N ILE A 88 -8.28 -10.96 17.72
CA ILE A 88 -9.46 -11.58 17.09
C ILE A 88 -9.28 -13.10 17.10
N ARG A 89 -10.24 -13.86 17.64
CA ARG A 89 -10.11 -15.32 17.88
C ARG A 89 -9.73 -16.09 16.63
N SER A 90 -10.34 -15.76 15.49
CA SER A 90 -10.09 -16.46 14.22
C SER A 90 -8.65 -16.31 13.71
N VAL A 91 -7.94 -15.26 14.13
CA VAL A 91 -6.56 -14.95 13.72
C VAL A 91 -5.59 -14.95 14.90
N CYS A 92 -5.94 -15.58 16.03
CA CYS A 92 -5.03 -15.70 17.15
C CYS A 92 -4.26 -17.03 17.05
N LYS A 93 -2.94 -16.96 16.85
CA LYS A 93 -2.07 -18.14 16.79
C LYS A 93 -2.11 -18.94 18.10
N GLU A 94 -2.01 -18.27 19.25
CA GLU A 94 -2.03 -18.90 20.59
C GLU A 94 -3.35 -19.62 20.90
N CYS A 95 -4.46 -19.21 20.26
CA CYS A 95 -5.76 -19.88 20.44
C CYS A 95 -6.08 -20.86 19.31
N GLY A 96 -5.13 -21.19 18.43
CA GLY A 96 -5.37 -22.07 17.28
C GLY A 96 -6.43 -21.53 16.31
N GLY A 97 -6.51 -20.20 16.14
CA GLY A 97 -7.54 -19.52 15.38
C GLY A 97 -7.77 -20.16 14.01
N ALA A 98 -9.05 -20.41 13.66
CA ALA A 98 -9.44 -21.17 12.47
C ALA A 98 -8.88 -20.61 11.15
N SER A 99 -8.50 -19.34 11.11
CA SER A 99 -7.95 -18.68 9.92
C SER A 99 -6.42 -18.71 9.85
N ILE A 100 -5.70 -19.14 10.91
CA ILE A 100 -4.23 -19.20 10.94
C ILE A 100 -3.76 -20.65 11.07
N CYS A 101 -2.74 -21.03 10.28
CA CYS A 101 -2.08 -22.32 10.40
C CYS A 101 -0.99 -22.32 11.49
N GLU A 102 -0.45 -23.49 11.80
CA GLU A 102 0.69 -23.65 12.71
C GLU A 102 1.92 -22.81 12.31
N HIS A 103 2.13 -22.59 11.01
CA HIS A 103 3.16 -21.73 10.45
C HIS A 103 2.93 -20.23 10.68
N GLY A 104 1.85 -19.83 11.36
CA GLY A 104 1.52 -18.43 11.66
C GLY A 104 1.04 -17.62 10.45
N ARG A 105 0.80 -18.26 9.30
CA ARG A 105 0.22 -17.65 8.10
C ARG A 105 -1.29 -17.85 8.07
N GLN A 106 -2.00 -17.04 7.29
CA GLN A 106 -3.42 -17.30 7.02
C GLN A 106 -3.53 -18.66 6.31
N ARG A 107 -4.39 -19.58 6.80
CA ARG A 107 -4.49 -20.96 6.28
C ARG A 107 -4.71 -21.01 4.78
N SER A 108 -5.58 -20.14 4.26
CA SER A 108 -5.86 -20.04 2.82
C SER A 108 -4.64 -19.61 2.00
N GLN A 109 -3.69 -18.88 2.60
CA GLN A 109 -2.46 -18.37 1.97
C GLN A 109 -1.21 -19.17 2.37
N CYS A 110 -1.35 -20.30 3.07
CA CYS A 110 -0.19 -21.07 3.48
C CYS A 110 0.11 -22.16 2.45
N LYS A 111 1.25 -22.08 1.78
CA LYS A 111 1.71 -23.11 0.84
C LYS A 111 1.90 -24.47 1.53
N GLU A 112 2.53 -24.47 2.70
CA GLU A 112 2.85 -25.67 3.49
C GLU A 112 1.59 -26.40 3.99
N CYS A 113 0.47 -25.67 4.17
CA CYS A 113 -0.82 -26.25 4.55
C CYS A 113 -1.76 -26.50 3.36
N GLY A 114 -1.28 -26.38 2.11
CA GLY A 114 -2.12 -26.56 0.93
C GLY A 114 -3.24 -25.51 0.79
N GLY A 115 -3.03 -24.31 1.33
CA GLY A 115 -4.04 -23.23 1.37
C GLY A 115 -4.69 -22.97 0.02
N SER A 116 -6.02 -22.80 0.01
CA SER A 116 -6.85 -22.70 -1.20
C SER A 116 -6.50 -21.52 -2.13
N GLU A 117 -5.77 -20.51 -1.66
CA GLU A 117 -5.37 -19.36 -2.47
C GLU A 117 -4.01 -19.53 -3.16
N ILE A 118 -3.14 -20.45 -2.75
CA ILE A 118 -1.78 -20.61 -3.31
C ILE A 118 -1.64 -21.92 -4.08
N CYS A 119 -1.16 -21.86 -5.33
CA CYS A 119 -0.84 -23.06 -6.10
C CYS A 119 0.51 -23.66 -5.71
N GLU A 120 0.81 -24.86 -6.21
CA GLU A 120 2.10 -25.53 -6.07
C GLU A 120 3.30 -24.66 -6.49
N HIS A 121 3.12 -23.79 -7.50
CA HIS A 121 4.10 -22.82 -7.97
C HIS A 121 4.36 -21.65 -7.00
N GLY A 122 3.72 -21.64 -5.81
CA GLY A 122 3.88 -20.58 -4.80
C GLY A 122 3.27 -19.24 -5.19
N ARG A 123 2.46 -19.20 -6.26
CA ARG A 123 1.72 -18.02 -6.71
C ARG A 123 0.27 -18.12 -6.25
N HIS A 124 -0.42 -16.98 -6.18
CA HIS A 124 -1.86 -16.98 -5.95
C HIS A 124 -2.57 -17.73 -7.09
N ARG A 125 -3.39 -18.76 -6.82
CA ARG A 125 -4.04 -19.62 -7.82
C ARG A 125 -4.74 -18.80 -8.90
N SER A 126 -5.50 -17.76 -8.49
CA SER A 126 -6.20 -16.90 -9.44
C SER A 126 -5.29 -16.10 -10.38
N LYS A 127 -4.00 -15.92 -10.02
CA LYS A 127 -3.00 -15.16 -10.79
C LYS A 127 -1.92 -16.07 -11.41
N CYS A 128 -2.03 -17.38 -11.27
CA CYS A 128 -1.04 -18.31 -11.80
C CYS A 128 -1.40 -18.69 -13.23
N LYS A 129 -0.52 -18.40 -14.19
CA LYS A 129 -0.70 -18.80 -15.60
C LYS A 129 -0.71 -20.32 -15.75
N GLU A 130 0.25 -21.00 -15.11
CA GLU A 130 0.43 -22.46 -15.18
C GLU A 130 -0.77 -23.23 -14.61
N CYS A 131 -1.50 -22.65 -13.65
CA CYS A 131 -2.71 -23.25 -13.09
C CYS A 131 -4.01 -22.76 -13.74
N GLY A 132 -3.96 -22.04 -14.88
CA GLY A 132 -5.16 -21.50 -15.53
C GLY A 132 -5.93 -20.47 -14.68
N GLY A 133 -5.20 -19.70 -13.86
CA GLY A 133 -5.79 -18.76 -12.92
C GLY A 133 -6.77 -17.78 -13.57
N SER A 134 -7.96 -17.63 -12.97
CA SER A 134 -9.08 -16.87 -13.54
C SER A 134 -8.78 -15.42 -13.89
N GLN A 135 -7.79 -14.80 -13.25
CA GLN A 135 -7.40 -13.40 -13.48
C GLN A 135 -6.37 -13.23 -14.59
N ILE A 136 -5.73 -14.30 -15.06
CA ILE A 136 -4.70 -14.25 -16.12
C ILE A 136 -5.29 -14.88 -17.38
N CYS A 137 -4.97 -14.31 -18.53
CA CYS A 137 -5.26 -14.92 -19.83
C CYS A 137 -4.10 -15.78 -20.32
N GLU A 138 -4.32 -16.53 -21.40
CA GLU A 138 -3.29 -17.33 -22.07
C GLU A 138 -2.05 -16.52 -22.49
N HIS A 139 -2.22 -15.22 -22.76
CA HIS A 139 -1.15 -14.27 -23.07
C HIS A 139 -0.30 -13.87 -21.83
N GLY A 140 -0.58 -14.41 -20.64
CA GLY A 140 0.14 -14.09 -19.41
C GLY A 140 -0.15 -12.70 -18.84
N ARG A 141 -1.14 -11.99 -19.40
CA ARG A 141 -1.58 -10.67 -18.92
C ARG A 141 -2.80 -10.82 -18.02
N GLN A 142 -3.08 -9.81 -17.19
CA GLN A 142 -4.35 -9.77 -16.48
C GLN A 142 -5.50 -9.73 -17.49
N ARG A 143 -6.48 -10.64 -17.36
CA ARG A 143 -7.57 -10.83 -18.33
C ARG A 143 -8.33 -9.55 -18.61
N HIS A 144 -8.66 -8.77 -17.57
CA HIS A 144 -9.33 -7.47 -17.72
C HIS A 144 -8.46 -6.41 -18.42
N ARG A 145 -7.13 -6.57 -18.46
CA ARG A 145 -6.16 -5.67 -19.12
C ARG A 145 -5.62 -6.20 -20.45
N CYS A 146 -6.09 -7.35 -20.92
CA CYS A 146 -5.58 -7.95 -22.14
C CYS A 146 -6.41 -7.47 -23.33
N LYS A 147 -5.77 -6.81 -24.31
CA LYS A 147 -6.43 -6.37 -25.53
C LYS A 147 -6.92 -7.56 -26.37
N GLU A 148 -6.07 -8.57 -26.54
CA GLU A 148 -6.36 -9.78 -27.34
C GLU A 148 -7.53 -10.59 -26.77
N CYS A 149 -7.77 -10.53 -25.45
CA CYS A 149 -8.91 -11.19 -24.81
C CYS A 149 -10.14 -10.28 -24.62
N GLY A 150 -10.18 -9.09 -25.24
CA GLY A 150 -11.30 -8.15 -25.07
C GLY A 150 -11.46 -7.63 -23.64
N GLY A 151 -10.37 -7.52 -22.89
CA GLY A 151 -10.37 -7.15 -21.48
C GLY A 151 -11.16 -5.86 -21.20
N SER A 152 -12.05 -5.92 -20.22
CA SER A 152 -13.01 -4.85 -19.90
C SER A 152 -12.39 -3.48 -19.57
N SER A 153 -11.11 -3.44 -19.21
CA SER A 153 -10.40 -2.19 -18.91
C SER A 153 -9.64 -1.59 -20.09
N ILE A 154 -9.52 -2.29 -21.23
CA ILE A 154 -8.80 -1.81 -22.42
C ILE A 154 -9.80 -1.51 -23.54
N CYS A 155 -9.62 -0.40 -24.25
CA CYS A 155 -10.40 -0.08 -25.44
C CYS A 155 -9.78 -0.70 -26.70
N GLU A 156 -10.49 -0.62 -27.82
CA GLU A 156 -10.00 -1.02 -29.14
C GLU A 156 -8.67 -0.33 -29.54
N HIS A 157 -8.44 0.89 -29.06
CA HIS A 157 -7.19 1.64 -29.24
C HIS A 157 -6.01 1.11 -28.40
N GLY A 158 -6.20 0.04 -27.61
CA GLY A 158 -5.16 -0.54 -26.76
C GLY A 158 -4.82 0.30 -25.51
N ARG A 159 -5.59 1.35 -25.23
CA ARG A 159 -5.43 2.21 -24.05
C ARG A 159 -6.38 1.76 -22.94
N HIS A 160 -6.08 2.13 -21.70
CA HIS A 160 -7.01 1.91 -20.59
C HIS A 160 -8.29 2.74 -20.83
N ARG A 161 -9.47 2.12 -20.84
CA ARG A 161 -10.76 2.75 -21.23
C ARG A 161 -11.02 4.07 -20.49
N PRO A 162 -10.88 4.17 -19.16
CA PRO A 162 -10.99 5.45 -18.45
C PRO A 162 -10.05 6.54 -18.94
N GLN A 163 -8.88 6.18 -19.50
CA GLN A 163 -7.83 7.09 -19.94
C GLN A 163 -7.82 7.32 -21.46
N CYS A 164 -8.73 6.71 -22.21
CA CYS A 164 -8.77 6.84 -23.66
C CYS A 164 -9.60 8.07 -24.05
N LYS A 165 -8.97 9.07 -24.69
CA LYS A 165 -9.67 10.25 -25.21
C LYS A 165 -10.68 9.87 -26.30
N GLU A 166 -10.27 9.02 -27.24
CA GLU A 166 -11.08 8.57 -28.38
C GLU A 166 -12.34 7.81 -27.95
N CYS A 167 -12.31 7.12 -26.80
CA CYS A 167 -13.47 6.43 -26.22
C CYS A 167 -14.25 7.26 -25.19
N GLY A 168 -13.98 8.57 -25.06
CA GLY A 168 -14.65 9.42 -24.07
C GLY A 168 -14.35 9.05 -22.61
N GLY A 169 -13.17 8.45 -22.36
CA GLY A 169 -12.78 7.90 -21.06
C GLY A 169 -12.99 8.87 -19.90
N ALA A 170 -13.62 8.38 -18.82
CA ALA A 170 -14.07 9.20 -17.69
C ALA A 170 -12.97 10.00 -16.97
N SER A 171 -11.69 9.64 -17.16
CA SER A 171 -10.57 10.33 -16.52
C SER A 171 -9.94 11.42 -17.37
N ILE A 172 -10.27 11.53 -18.67
CA ILE A 172 -9.69 12.50 -19.61
C ILE A 172 -10.77 13.49 -20.06
N CYS A 173 -10.45 14.78 -20.09
CA CYS A 173 -11.33 15.82 -20.61
C CYS A 173 -11.19 15.97 -22.13
N GLU A 174 -12.06 16.78 -22.74
CA GLU A 174 -12.00 17.16 -24.15
C GLU A 174 -10.64 17.75 -24.56
N HIS A 175 -9.96 18.45 -23.64
CA HIS A 175 -8.61 19.00 -23.82
C HIS A 175 -7.50 17.93 -23.83
N GLY A 176 -7.82 16.64 -23.70
CA GLY A 176 -6.85 15.54 -23.68
C GLY A 176 -6.00 15.47 -22.39
N ARG A 177 -6.35 16.24 -21.36
CA ARG A 177 -5.71 16.22 -20.04
C ARG A 177 -6.53 15.39 -19.07
N HIS A 178 -5.92 14.94 -17.97
CA HIS A 178 -6.69 14.32 -16.90
C HIS A 178 -7.71 15.31 -16.31
N ARG A 179 -9.00 14.94 -16.22
CA ARG A 179 -10.09 15.82 -15.72
C ARG A 179 -9.77 16.40 -14.36
N TYR A 180 -9.22 15.59 -13.46
CA TYR A 180 -8.87 16.06 -12.12
C TYR A 180 -7.77 17.14 -12.14
N SER A 181 -6.93 17.22 -13.17
CA SER A 181 -5.84 18.22 -13.32
C SER A 181 -6.06 19.26 -14.41
N CYS A 182 -7.18 19.21 -15.12
CA CYS A 182 -7.46 20.16 -16.18
C CYS A 182 -7.97 21.48 -15.58
N LYS A 183 -7.23 22.57 -15.81
CA LYS A 183 -7.64 23.92 -15.39
C LYS A 183 -8.93 24.36 -16.09
N GLU A 184 -9.02 24.13 -17.40
CA GLU A 184 -10.17 24.54 -18.24
C GLU A 184 -11.47 23.82 -17.84
N CYS A 185 -11.38 22.60 -17.31
CA CYS A 185 -12.53 21.85 -16.81
C CYS A 185 -12.76 22.00 -15.29
N GLY A 186 -12.09 22.94 -14.62
CA GLY A 186 -12.25 23.14 -13.17
C GLY A 186 -11.79 21.96 -12.31
N GLY A 187 -10.80 21.20 -12.80
CA GLY A 187 -10.36 19.95 -12.19
C GLY A 187 -10.09 20.04 -10.68
N ALA A 188 -10.50 19.00 -9.94
CA ALA A 188 -10.44 18.93 -8.48
C ALA A 188 -9.03 19.11 -7.87
N SER A 189 -7.95 19.03 -8.66
CA SER A 189 -6.59 19.31 -8.20
C SER A 189 -6.08 20.71 -8.47
N ILE A 190 -6.76 21.56 -9.26
CA ILE A 190 -6.34 22.93 -9.58
C ILE A 190 -7.25 23.95 -8.89
N CYS A 191 -6.69 24.87 -8.11
CA CYS A 191 -7.47 25.95 -7.49
C CYS A 191 -7.83 27.06 -8.49
N GLU A 192 -8.68 27.99 -8.04
CA GLU A 192 -9.02 29.22 -8.78
C GLU A 192 -7.78 30.03 -9.22
N HIS A 193 -6.71 30.02 -8.42
CA HIS A 193 -5.42 30.65 -8.74
C HIS A 193 -4.62 29.94 -9.84
N GLY A 194 -5.18 28.87 -10.45
CA GLY A 194 -4.52 28.09 -11.51
C GLY A 194 -3.33 27.25 -11.04
N ARG A 195 -3.12 27.14 -9.72
CA ARG A 195 -2.07 26.31 -9.10
C ARG A 195 -2.66 24.99 -8.62
N HIS A 196 -1.82 23.99 -8.41
CA HIS A 196 -2.28 22.74 -7.78
C HIS A 196 -2.77 23.04 -6.36
N ARG A 197 -4.01 22.69 -6.00
CA ARG A 197 -4.66 22.97 -4.70
C ARG A 197 -3.75 22.59 -3.53
N SER A 198 -3.09 21.43 -3.60
CA SER A 198 -2.17 20.99 -2.54
C SER A 198 -0.94 21.87 -2.36
N LYS A 199 -0.52 22.63 -3.38
CA LYS A 199 0.66 23.50 -3.39
C LYS A 199 0.31 24.99 -3.32
N CYS A 200 -0.97 25.34 -3.34
CA CYS A 200 -1.40 26.73 -3.35
C CYS A 200 -1.42 27.28 -1.92
N LYS A 201 -0.62 28.32 -1.65
CA LYS A 201 -0.59 28.99 -0.33
C LYS A 201 -1.93 29.68 -0.03
N GLU A 202 -2.49 30.39 -1.01
CA GLU A 202 -3.74 31.16 -0.87
C GLU A 202 -4.93 30.25 -0.55
N CYS A 203 -4.93 29.00 -1.04
CA CYS A 203 -5.98 28.02 -0.73
C CYS A 203 -5.68 27.13 0.49
N GLY A 204 -4.64 27.42 1.28
CA GLY A 204 -4.25 26.59 2.43
C GLY A 204 -3.81 25.17 2.05
N GLY A 205 -3.17 25.02 0.89
CA GLY A 205 -2.77 23.73 0.32
C GLY A 205 -1.97 22.87 1.30
N SER A 206 -2.32 21.59 1.41
CA SER A 206 -1.76 20.65 2.40
C SER A 206 -0.24 20.48 2.37
N GLN A 207 0.41 20.76 1.23
CA GLN A 207 1.86 20.66 1.07
C GLN A 207 2.61 21.93 1.45
N ILE A 208 1.91 23.05 1.69
CA ILE A 208 2.50 24.32 2.12
C ILE A 208 2.15 24.54 3.60
N CYS A 209 3.12 25.00 4.38
CA CYS A 209 2.88 25.45 5.76
C CYS A 209 2.52 26.94 5.81
N GLU A 210 2.11 27.41 6.98
CA GLU A 210 1.82 28.84 7.22
C GLU A 210 3.02 29.75 6.86
N HIS A 211 4.25 29.26 7.05
CA HIS A 211 5.49 29.93 6.66
C HIS A 211 5.74 30.02 5.14
N GLY A 212 4.82 29.52 4.30
CA GLY A 212 4.95 29.54 2.83
C GLY A 212 6.00 28.57 2.27
N ARG A 213 6.60 27.73 3.12
CA ARG A 213 7.56 26.69 2.73
C ARG A 213 6.82 25.37 2.48
N GLN A 214 7.47 24.44 1.76
CA GLN A 214 6.95 23.08 1.65
C GLN A 214 6.88 22.46 3.05
N ARG A 215 5.70 22.04 3.51
CA ARG A 215 5.43 21.57 4.86
C ARG A 215 6.37 20.45 5.30
N SER A 216 6.71 19.52 4.39
CA SER A 216 7.68 18.46 4.67
C SER A 216 9.11 18.98 4.88
N ARG A 217 9.47 20.13 4.31
CA ARG A 217 10.79 20.77 4.42
C ARG A 217 10.80 21.94 5.41
N CYS A 218 9.73 22.17 6.15
CA CYS A 218 9.70 23.29 7.08
C CYS A 218 10.19 22.83 8.46
N LYS A 219 11.33 23.39 8.92
CA LYS A 219 11.87 23.11 10.25
C LYS A 219 10.90 23.54 11.36
N GLU A 220 10.35 24.75 11.24
CA GLU A 220 9.41 25.34 12.21
C GLU A 220 8.13 24.52 12.37
N CYS A 221 7.67 23.83 11.32
CA CYS A 221 6.49 22.95 11.39
C CYS A 221 6.82 21.48 11.69
N GLY A 222 8.06 21.14 12.07
CA GLY A 222 8.48 19.76 12.31
C GLY A 222 8.44 18.87 11.06
N GLY A 223 8.55 19.48 9.87
CA GLY A 223 8.38 18.84 8.57
C GLY A 223 9.21 17.57 8.41
N GLY A 224 8.55 16.50 7.96
CA GLY A 224 9.05 15.12 7.85
C GLY A 224 10.46 14.92 7.26
N SER A 225 10.93 15.86 6.45
CA SER A 225 12.18 15.77 5.69
C SER A 225 13.38 16.39 6.41
N ILE A 226 13.18 17.28 7.39
CA ILE A 226 14.27 18.01 8.07
C ILE A 226 14.33 17.61 9.55
N CYS A 227 15.51 17.28 10.06
CA CYS A 227 15.71 16.96 11.47
C CYS A 227 15.81 18.24 12.33
N GLU A 228 15.81 18.07 13.64
CA GLU A 228 16.06 19.16 14.59
C GLU A 228 17.38 19.90 14.33
N HIS A 229 18.40 19.20 13.82
CA HIS A 229 19.70 19.74 13.40
C HIS A 229 19.65 20.57 12.10
N GLY A 230 18.49 20.75 11.47
CA GLY A 230 18.33 21.54 10.24
C GLY A 230 18.88 20.86 8.98
N ARG A 231 19.33 19.60 9.07
CA ARG A 231 19.77 18.78 7.94
C ARG A 231 18.60 17.94 7.40
N GLU A 232 18.70 17.46 6.16
CA GLU A 232 17.74 16.47 5.67
C GLU A 232 17.83 15.20 6.53
N ARG A 233 16.72 14.72 7.10
CA ARG A 233 16.71 13.56 8.04
C ARG A 233 17.41 12.35 7.46
N SER A 234 17.16 12.10 6.17
CA SER A 234 17.77 10.99 5.44
C SER A 234 19.31 11.10 5.38
N LEU A 235 19.85 12.31 5.46
CA LEU A 235 21.28 12.64 5.40
C LEU A 235 21.83 13.16 6.75
N CYS A 236 21.13 12.95 7.86
CA CYS A 236 21.61 13.39 9.15
C CYS A 236 22.28 12.23 9.89
N LYS A 237 23.59 12.32 10.15
CA LYS A 237 24.33 11.30 10.92
C LYS A 237 23.79 11.18 12.35
N GLU A 238 23.57 12.32 13.01
CA GLU A 238 23.07 12.41 14.39
C GLU A 238 21.67 11.79 14.56
N CYS A 239 20.84 11.81 13.51
CA CYS A 239 19.51 11.17 13.52
C CYS A 239 19.49 9.76 12.91
N GLY A 240 20.63 9.15 12.63
CA GLY A 240 20.69 7.81 12.01
C GLY A 240 20.11 7.76 10.58
N GLY A 241 20.26 8.84 9.82
CA GLY A 241 19.67 9.01 8.50
C GLY A 241 19.94 7.83 7.55
N SER A 242 18.89 7.38 6.86
CA SER A 242 18.91 6.18 6.01
C SER A 242 19.89 6.23 4.83
N GLN A 243 20.37 7.41 4.44
CA GLN A 243 21.33 7.60 3.36
C GLN A 243 22.77 7.76 3.85
N ILE A 244 23.05 7.81 5.15
CA ILE A 244 24.41 7.93 5.70
C ILE A 244 24.85 6.61 6.37
N CYS A 245 26.07 6.16 6.06
CA CYS A 245 26.67 5.00 6.75
C CYS A 245 27.29 5.41 8.08
N GLU A 246 27.67 4.42 8.89
CA GLU A 246 28.43 4.61 10.12
C GLU A 246 29.72 5.45 9.91
N HIS A 247 30.35 5.30 8.73
CA HIS A 247 31.52 6.09 8.31
C HIS A 247 31.23 7.56 7.99
N GLY A 248 29.99 8.05 8.18
CA GLY A 248 29.60 9.43 7.90
C GLY A 248 29.54 9.81 6.40
N ARG A 249 29.76 8.84 5.51
CA ARG A 249 29.66 9.02 4.05
C ARG A 249 28.24 8.66 3.58
N ARG A 250 27.85 9.17 2.41
CA ARG A 250 26.58 8.73 1.79
C ARG A 250 26.69 7.24 1.48
N ARG A 251 25.77 6.39 1.98
CA ARG A 251 25.80 4.92 1.84
C ARG A 251 26.05 4.47 0.41
N SER A 252 25.37 5.10 -0.55
CA SER A 252 25.53 4.80 -1.98
C SER A 252 26.94 5.05 -2.50
N ARG A 253 27.68 5.98 -1.88
CA ARG A 253 29.06 6.36 -2.21
C ARG A 253 30.09 5.88 -1.18
N CYS A 254 29.75 4.93 -0.32
CA CYS A 254 30.70 4.40 0.64
C CYS A 254 31.27 3.08 0.10
N LYS A 255 32.59 3.03 -0.15
CA LYS A 255 33.27 1.80 -0.58
C LYS A 255 33.18 0.71 0.50
N GLU A 256 33.42 1.08 1.76
CA GLU A 256 33.40 0.18 2.92
C GLU A 256 32.02 -0.44 3.16
N CYS A 257 30.93 0.25 2.80
CA CYS A 257 29.57 -0.28 2.91
C CYS A 257 29.06 -0.95 1.62
N GLY A 258 29.91 -1.19 0.62
CA GLY A 258 29.50 -1.76 -0.66
C GLY A 258 28.52 -0.90 -1.44
N GLY A 259 28.58 0.43 -1.25
CA GLY A 259 27.65 1.39 -1.83
C GLY A 259 27.44 1.19 -3.34
N GLY A 260 26.17 1.13 -3.77
CA GLY A 260 25.79 0.83 -5.15
C GLY A 260 26.45 1.73 -6.21
N SER A 261 26.88 2.94 -5.86
CA SER A 261 27.48 3.91 -6.78
C SER A 261 28.99 3.80 -6.93
N ILE A 262 29.72 3.04 -6.10
CA ILE A 262 31.18 2.88 -6.16
C ILE A 262 31.57 1.44 -6.49
N CYS A 263 32.50 1.25 -7.43
CA CYS A 263 33.05 -0.06 -7.75
C CYS A 263 34.14 -0.48 -6.75
N GLU A 264 34.58 -1.73 -6.83
CA GLU A 264 35.73 -2.24 -6.07
C GLU A 264 37.01 -1.41 -6.28
N HIS A 265 37.17 -0.80 -7.47
CA HIS A 265 38.27 0.11 -7.80
C HIS A 265 38.17 1.51 -7.14
N GLY A 266 37.15 1.76 -6.31
CA GLY A 266 36.96 3.04 -5.61
C GLY A 266 36.48 4.20 -6.51
N ARG A 267 36.19 3.93 -7.79
CA ARG A 267 35.65 4.89 -8.75
C ARG A 267 34.12 4.82 -8.77
N ILE A 268 33.45 5.85 -9.27
CA ILE A 268 31.99 5.79 -9.49
C ILE A 268 31.72 4.68 -10.51
N ARG A 269 30.86 3.70 -10.20
CA ARG A 269 30.60 2.51 -11.05
C ARG A 269 30.29 2.91 -12.49
N SER A 270 29.45 3.92 -12.69
CA SER A 270 29.09 4.39 -14.04
C SER A 270 30.26 5.01 -14.81
N GLN A 271 31.31 5.44 -14.12
CA GLN A 271 32.51 6.07 -14.69
C GLN A 271 33.74 5.16 -14.60
N CYS A 272 33.60 3.89 -14.25
CA CYS A 272 34.74 2.99 -14.15
C CYS A 272 34.88 2.21 -15.46
N LYS A 273 35.99 2.42 -16.19
CA LYS A 273 36.28 1.68 -17.43
C LYS A 273 36.42 0.17 -17.15
N GLU A 274 37.13 -0.19 -16.09
CA GLU A 274 37.39 -1.57 -15.66
C GLU A 274 36.10 -2.33 -15.29
N CYS A 275 35.05 -1.62 -14.86
CA CYS A 275 33.73 -2.21 -14.57
C CYS A 275 32.71 -2.05 -15.70
N GLY A 276 33.11 -1.61 -16.89
CA GLY A 276 32.19 -1.38 -18.02
C GLY A 276 31.16 -0.28 -17.73
N GLY A 277 31.54 0.75 -16.97
CA GLY A 277 30.65 1.82 -16.53
C GLY A 277 29.89 2.48 -17.69
N ALA A 278 28.57 2.60 -17.54
CA ALA A 278 27.67 3.09 -18.60
C ALA A 278 28.02 4.48 -19.17
N SER A 279 28.74 5.32 -18.41
CA SER A 279 29.16 6.65 -18.82
C SER A 279 30.43 6.66 -19.67
N ILE A 280 31.16 5.55 -19.77
CA ILE A 280 32.39 5.42 -20.55
C ILE A 280 32.14 4.48 -21.75
N CYS A 281 32.71 4.81 -22.91
CA CYS A 281 32.72 3.92 -24.07
C CYS A 281 33.96 3.03 -24.09
N GLU A 282 33.98 2.03 -24.97
CA GLU A 282 35.13 1.14 -25.17
C GLU A 282 36.44 1.91 -25.47
N HIS A 283 36.32 3.06 -26.16
CA HIS A 283 37.43 3.98 -26.45
C HIS A 283 37.96 4.76 -25.23
N GLY A 284 37.43 4.50 -24.01
CA GLY A 284 37.86 5.14 -22.77
C GLY A 284 37.43 6.61 -22.62
N ARG A 285 36.60 7.13 -23.53
CA ARG A 285 36.04 8.48 -23.48
C ARG A 285 34.67 8.47 -22.81
N GLN A 286 34.19 9.61 -22.33
CA GLN A 286 32.78 9.71 -21.93
C GLN A 286 31.90 9.39 -23.13
N ARG A 287 30.95 8.46 -22.96
CA ARG A 287 30.11 7.94 -24.06
C ARG A 287 29.31 9.06 -24.73
N SER A 288 28.87 10.06 -23.97
CA SER A 288 28.20 11.27 -24.51
C SER A 288 29.12 12.16 -25.34
N GLN A 289 30.44 12.08 -25.14
CA GLN A 289 31.47 12.88 -25.81
C GLN A 289 32.31 12.05 -26.78
N CYS A 290 31.90 10.83 -27.12
CA CYS A 290 32.66 10.00 -28.05
C CYS A 290 32.06 10.11 -29.45
N LYS A 291 32.83 10.64 -30.41
CA LYS A 291 32.42 10.73 -31.82
C LYS A 291 32.14 9.35 -32.42
N GLU A 292 33.06 8.40 -32.18
CA GLU A 292 33.01 7.03 -32.70
C GLU A 292 31.79 6.25 -32.16
N CYS A 293 31.29 6.58 -30.97
CA CYS A 293 30.09 5.97 -30.40
C CYS A 293 28.80 6.78 -30.65
N GLY A 294 28.84 7.81 -31.51
CA GLY A 294 27.67 8.65 -31.79
C GLY A 294 27.19 9.45 -30.57
N GLY A 295 28.11 9.85 -29.68
CA GLY A 295 27.82 10.52 -28.42
C GLY A 295 26.93 11.76 -28.58
N SER A 296 25.94 11.88 -27.70
CA SER A 296 24.90 12.91 -27.79
C SER A 296 25.40 14.37 -27.74
N GLN A 297 26.61 14.61 -27.24
CA GLN A 297 27.21 15.95 -27.15
C GLN A 297 28.08 16.32 -28.35
N ILE A 298 28.45 15.37 -29.22
CA ILE A 298 29.32 15.63 -30.39
C ILE A 298 28.53 15.41 -31.69
N CYS A 299 28.69 16.32 -32.65
CA CYS A 299 28.11 16.18 -33.98
C CYS A 299 29.01 15.34 -34.90
N GLU A 300 28.48 14.95 -36.06
CA GLU A 300 29.26 14.27 -37.11
C GLU A 300 30.51 15.06 -37.54
N HIS A 301 30.47 16.39 -37.43
CA HIS A 301 31.59 17.30 -37.68
C HIS A 301 32.66 17.29 -36.57
N GLY A 302 32.55 16.45 -35.54
CA GLY A 302 33.52 16.35 -34.45
C GLY A 302 33.53 17.52 -33.46
N ARG A 303 32.59 18.47 -33.61
CA ARG A 303 32.40 19.62 -32.71
C ARG A 303 31.32 19.31 -31.67
N ARG A 304 31.31 20.02 -30.54
CA ARG A 304 30.18 19.94 -29.60
C ARG A 304 28.91 20.37 -30.33
N ARG A 305 27.83 19.56 -30.30
CA ARG A 305 26.57 19.85 -31.01
C ARG A 305 26.02 21.24 -30.68
N SER A 306 26.09 21.64 -29.41
CA SER A 306 25.64 22.96 -28.97
C SER A 306 26.46 24.11 -29.57
N GLN A 307 27.69 23.85 -30.00
CA GLN A 307 28.65 24.81 -30.56
C GLN A 307 28.96 24.55 -32.04
N CYS A 308 28.15 23.76 -32.76
CA CYS A 308 28.37 23.49 -34.17
C CYS A 308 27.43 24.36 -35.02
N LYS A 309 28.00 25.22 -35.87
CA LYS A 309 27.24 26.15 -36.73
C LYS A 309 26.42 25.36 -37.76
N GLU A 310 27.03 24.37 -38.38
CA GLU A 310 26.41 23.48 -39.38
C GLU A 310 25.27 22.63 -38.79
N CYS A 311 25.29 22.34 -37.49
CA CYS A 311 24.22 21.60 -36.82
C CYS A 311 23.20 22.51 -36.11
N GLY A 312 23.22 23.82 -36.33
CA GLY A 312 22.30 24.76 -35.67
C GLY A 312 22.46 24.80 -34.14
N GLY A 313 23.68 24.60 -33.64
CA GLY A 313 23.95 24.54 -32.21
C GLY A 313 23.50 25.79 -31.46
N GLY A 314 22.61 25.64 -30.49
CA GLY A 314 21.97 26.77 -29.78
C GLY A 314 22.91 27.68 -28.97
N SER A 315 24.20 27.34 -28.85
CA SER A 315 25.23 28.20 -28.25
C SER A 315 25.92 29.13 -29.26
N ILE A 316 25.60 29.07 -30.56
CA ILE A 316 26.11 29.99 -31.59
C ILE A 316 25.07 31.09 -31.87
N CYS A 317 25.53 32.34 -31.99
CA CYS A 317 24.70 33.47 -32.42
C CYS A 317 24.66 33.60 -33.94
N GLU A 318 23.77 34.45 -34.45
CA GLU A 318 23.69 34.76 -35.88
C GLU A 318 25.02 35.30 -36.46
N HIS A 319 25.83 35.97 -35.62
CA HIS A 319 27.19 36.42 -35.96
C HIS A 319 28.23 35.29 -36.08
N GLY A 320 27.81 34.01 -35.98
CA GLY A 320 28.70 32.85 -36.14
C GLY A 320 29.69 32.62 -35.00
N ARG A 321 29.53 33.32 -33.87
CA ARG A 321 30.37 33.20 -32.66
C ARG A 321 29.61 32.50 -31.54
N ILE A 322 30.31 32.02 -30.52
CA ILE A 322 29.63 31.51 -29.32
C ILE A 322 28.88 32.68 -28.66
N ARG A 323 27.58 32.53 -28.38
CA ARG A 323 26.68 33.56 -27.83
C ARG A 323 27.26 34.25 -26.59
N SER A 324 27.89 33.51 -25.68
CA SER A 324 28.52 34.06 -24.47
C SER A 324 29.79 34.88 -24.73
N GLN A 325 30.36 34.79 -25.94
CA GLN A 325 31.61 35.42 -26.33
C GLN A 325 31.43 36.46 -27.46
N CYS A 326 30.27 36.52 -28.11
CA CYS A 326 29.94 37.59 -29.05
C CYS A 326 29.83 38.92 -28.30
N LYS A 327 30.54 39.96 -28.76
CA LYS A 327 30.47 41.29 -28.15
C LYS A 327 29.12 41.95 -28.46
N ASP A 328 28.65 41.77 -29.71
CA ASP A 328 27.39 42.33 -30.21
C ASP A 328 26.18 41.74 -29.47
N CYS A 329 26.11 40.42 -29.32
CA CYS A 329 25.05 39.76 -28.53
C CYS A 329 25.17 39.94 -27.00
N ARG A 330 26.31 40.45 -26.50
CA ARG A 330 26.49 40.79 -25.08
C ARG A 330 26.00 42.20 -24.77
N CYS A 331 25.99 43.11 -25.75
CA CYS A 331 25.44 44.46 -25.60
C CYS A 331 23.91 44.50 -25.63
N GLU A 332 23.23 43.61 -26.36
CA GLU A 332 21.75 43.59 -26.47
C GLU A 332 21.02 43.02 -25.23
N ARG A 333 21.75 42.69 -24.15
CA ARG A 333 21.19 42.12 -22.90
C ARG A 333 21.26 43.07 -21.69
N LEU A 334 21.68 44.31 -21.91
CA LEU A 334 21.57 45.42 -20.94
C LEU A 334 20.47 46.37 -21.42
#